data_AF-A0A524F6F1-F1
#
_entry.id   AF-A0A524F6F1-F1
#
_cell.length_a   1.000
_cell.length_b   1.000
_cell.length_c   1.000
_cell.angle_alpha   90.00
_cell.angle_beta   90.00
_cell.angle_gamma   90.00
#
_symmetry.space_group_name_H-M   'P 1'
#
loop_
_entity.id
_entity.type
_entity.pdbx_description
1 polymer ?
#
loop_
_entity_poly.entity_id
_entity_poly.type
_entity_poly.pdbx_seq_one_letter_code
_entity_poly.pdbx_strand_id
1 'polypeptide(L)'
;MSKEKMIAILEGAFDKGVPFIDYTPNYIYCLIPTDDEDKWLEVSYDIPSKEFDERSLTSEKAYVMLCEEVEKGISMEITDFMVAKFKEFKESIKDKSHSEKIVGIIDELVTHTTNYSQNLPIITKKESLDLVKGKV
;
A
#
# COMPACT_ATOMS: atom_id res chain seq x y z
N MET A 1 7.16 2.87 21.62
CA MET A 1 5.74 3.19 21.34
C MET A 1 5.42 3.24 19.85
N SER A 2 5.91 4.20 19.04
CA SER A 2 5.58 4.28 17.60
C SER A 2 6.00 3.03 16.81
N LYS A 3 7.22 2.53 17.05
CA LYS A 3 7.74 1.27 16.49
C LYS A 3 6.86 0.06 16.82
N GLU A 4 6.52 -0.11 18.09
CA GLU A 4 5.75 -1.29 18.55
C GLU A 4 4.35 -1.30 17.94
N LYS A 5 3.72 -0.12 17.79
CA LYS A 5 2.45 0.02 17.09
C LYS A 5 2.55 -0.39 15.62
N MET A 6 3.55 0.13 14.91
CA MET A 6 3.75 -0.22 13.50
C MET A 6 3.98 -1.73 13.32
N ILE A 7 4.80 -2.36 14.19
CA ILE A 7 5.03 -3.81 14.15
C ILE A 7 3.72 -4.58 14.40
N ALA A 8 2.95 -4.21 15.43
CA ALA A 8 1.68 -4.88 15.74
C ALA A 8 0.68 -4.78 14.57
N ILE A 9 0.64 -3.64 13.89
CA ILE A 9 -0.19 -3.43 12.69
C ILE A 9 0.27 -4.34 11.55
N LEU A 10 1.58 -4.38 11.28
CA LEU A 10 2.14 -5.25 10.23
C LEU A 10 1.85 -6.74 10.49
N GLU A 11 1.90 -7.20 11.75
CA GLU A 11 1.61 -8.59 12.12
C GLU A 11 0.18 -9.02 11.77
N GLY A 12 -0.78 -8.11 11.89
CA GLY A 12 -2.20 -8.34 11.57
C GLY A 12 -2.64 -7.90 10.16
N ALA A 13 -1.74 -7.32 9.36
CA ALA A 13 -2.12 -6.61 8.13
C ALA A 13 -2.81 -7.49 7.07
N PHE A 14 -2.57 -8.80 7.11
CA PHE A 14 -3.12 -9.78 6.15
C PHE A 14 -4.36 -10.52 6.67
N ASP A 15 -4.80 -10.26 7.91
CA ASP A 15 -5.82 -11.09 8.56
C ASP A 15 -7.23 -10.87 8.00
N LYS A 16 -7.47 -9.72 7.35
CA LYS A 16 -8.78 -9.29 6.82
C LYS A 16 -8.81 -9.14 5.30
N GLY A 17 -7.73 -9.51 4.62
CA GLY A 17 -7.57 -9.35 3.18
C GLY A 17 -6.11 -9.06 2.80
N VAL A 18 -5.89 -8.72 1.54
CA VAL A 18 -4.55 -8.35 1.06
C VAL A 18 -4.36 -6.85 1.25
N PRO A 19 -3.40 -6.40 2.07
CA PRO A 19 -3.08 -4.99 2.24
C PRO A 19 -2.23 -4.47 1.08
N PHE A 20 -2.22 -3.15 0.89
CA PHE A 20 -1.14 -2.48 0.19
C PHE A 20 -0.07 -2.13 1.21
N ILE A 21 1.16 -2.55 0.99
CA ILE A 21 2.31 -2.17 1.83
C ILE A 21 3.46 -1.88 0.90
N ASP A 22 3.90 -0.63 0.88
CA ASP A 22 5.13 -0.21 0.22
C ASP A 22 6.14 0.29 1.25
N TYR A 23 7.41 0.08 0.92
CA TYR A 23 8.50 0.35 1.85
C TYR A 23 9.75 0.80 1.10
N THR A 24 10.24 1.96 1.47
CA THR A 24 11.45 2.56 0.91
C THR A 24 12.56 2.52 1.97
N PRO A 25 13.75 3.11 1.71
CA PRO A 25 14.73 3.33 2.77
C PRO A 25 14.27 4.29 3.86
N ASN A 26 13.35 5.22 3.55
CA ASN A 26 12.99 6.33 4.43
C ASN A 26 11.55 6.25 4.97
N TYR A 27 10.67 5.53 4.29
CA TYR A 27 9.24 5.59 4.56
C TYR A 27 8.60 4.21 4.40
N ILE A 28 7.59 3.93 5.20
CA ILE A 28 6.70 2.78 5.04
C ILE A 28 5.29 3.32 4.99
N TYR A 29 4.54 2.95 3.96
CA TYR A 29 3.13 3.24 3.86
C TYR A 29 2.33 1.94 3.76
N CYS A 30 1.17 1.95 4.39
CA CYS A 30 0.29 0.80 4.49
C CYS A 30 -1.16 1.25 4.32
N LEU A 31 -1.90 0.51 3.51
CA LEU A 31 -3.35 0.58 3.43
C LEU A 31 -3.91 -0.81 3.70
N ILE A 32 -4.55 -0.96 4.87
CA ILE A 32 -4.88 -2.26 5.45
C ILE A 32 -6.40 -2.46 5.45
N PRO A 33 -6.91 -3.61 4.98
CA PRO A 33 -8.33 -3.90 5.02
C PRO A 33 -8.84 -4.03 6.46
N THR A 34 -10.08 -3.62 6.69
CA THR A 34 -10.75 -3.74 7.99
C THR A 34 -11.93 -4.71 7.92
N ASP A 35 -12.61 -4.96 9.05
CA ASP A 35 -13.82 -5.82 9.05
C ASP A 35 -15.02 -5.15 8.37
N ASP A 36 -14.94 -3.82 8.20
CA ASP A 36 -15.92 -3.02 7.49
C ASP A 36 -15.41 -2.81 6.07
N GLU A 37 -16.10 -3.39 5.08
CA GLU A 37 -15.71 -3.38 3.67
C GLU A 37 -15.61 -1.96 3.08
N ASP A 38 -16.23 -0.97 3.72
CA ASP A 38 -16.12 0.44 3.32
C ASP A 38 -15.03 1.22 4.07
N LYS A 39 -14.26 0.56 4.94
CA LYS A 39 -13.20 1.19 5.73
C LYS A 39 -11.85 0.52 5.54
N TRP A 40 -10.85 1.39 5.50
CA TRP A 40 -9.45 1.02 5.40
C TRP A 40 -8.68 1.74 6.50
N LEU A 41 -7.67 1.05 7.04
CA LEU A 41 -6.73 1.64 7.96
C LEU A 41 -5.51 2.09 7.15
N GLU A 42 -5.28 3.39 7.12
CA GLU A 42 -4.03 3.93 6.58
C GLU A 42 -3.04 4.12 7.71
N VAL A 43 -1.81 3.67 7.48
CA VAL A 43 -0.71 3.78 8.43
C VAL A 43 0.53 4.22 7.68
N SER A 44 1.29 5.12 8.29
CA SER A 44 2.60 5.46 7.77
C SER A 44 3.64 5.58 8.87
N TYR A 45 4.88 5.31 8.49
CA TYR A 45 6.03 5.38 9.37
C TYR A 45 7.22 6.03 8.65
N ASP A 46 7.63 7.20 9.13
CA ASP A 46 8.87 7.83 8.70
C ASP A 46 10.04 7.23 9.50
N ILE A 47 10.94 6.55 8.80
CA ILE A 47 12.04 5.79 9.43
C ILE A 47 13.06 6.73 10.10
N PRO A 48 13.53 7.82 9.46
CA PRO A 48 14.50 8.74 10.07
C PRO A 48 13.98 9.43 11.35
N SER A 49 12.77 9.98 11.30
CA SER A 49 12.18 10.75 12.40
C SER A 49 11.44 9.88 13.42
N LYS A 50 11.11 8.63 13.05
CA LYS A 50 10.29 7.68 13.84
C LYS A 50 8.86 8.18 14.06
N GLU A 51 8.41 9.10 13.21
CA GLU A 51 7.03 9.58 13.19
C GLU A 51 6.11 8.49 12.66
N PHE A 52 4.92 8.42 13.26
CA PHE A 52 3.91 7.42 12.98
C PHE A 52 2.58 8.13 12.89
N ASP A 53 1.85 7.89 11.80
CA ASP A 53 0.49 8.35 11.59
C ASP A 53 -0.41 7.15 11.31
N GLU A 54 -1.64 7.22 11.81
CA GLU A 54 -2.66 6.20 11.68
C GLU A 54 -4.02 6.88 11.58
N ARG A 55 -4.79 6.54 10.54
CA ARG A 55 -6.15 7.04 10.37
C ARG A 55 -7.05 6.06 9.66
N SER A 56 -8.31 6.03 10.09
CA SER A 56 -9.37 5.29 9.40
C SER A 56 -9.92 6.11 8.25
N LEU A 57 -9.96 5.52 7.05
CA LEU A 57 -10.45 6.12 5.82
C LEU A 57 -11.69 5.39 5.32
N THR A 58 -12.60 6.12 4.65
CA THR A 58 -13.62 5.50 3.80
C THR A 58 -12.97 4.96 2.52
N SER A 59 -13.61 4.02 1.82
CA SER A 59 -13.09 3.49 0.55
C SER A 59 -12.78 4.57 -0.47
N GLU A 60 -13.61 5.62 -0.55
CA GLU A 60 -13.36 6.75 -1.46
C GLU A 60 -12.02 7.43 -1.16
N LYS A 61 -11.77 7.77 0.11
CA LYS A 61 -10.51 8.41 0.53
C LYS A 61 -9.33 7.46 0.39
N ALA A 62 -9.49 6.21 0.79
CA ALA A 62 -8.47 5.17 0.68
C ALA A 62 -8.05 4.94 -0.77
N TYR A 63 -9.01 4.95 -1.71
CA TYR A 63 -8.72 4.86 -3.14
C TYR A 63 -7.90 6.05 -3.65
N VAL A 64 -8.24 7.27 -3.21
CA VAL A 64 -7.46 8.47 -3.56
C VAL A 64 -6.04 8.38 -3.03
N MET A 65 -5.87 8.00 -1.77
CA MET A 65 -4.55 7.88 -1.14
C MET A 65 -3.70 6.79 -1.80
N LEU A 66 -4.27 5.62 -2.09
CA LEU A 66 -3.59 4.56 -2.83
C LEU A 66 -3.13 5.04 -4.21
N CYS A 67 -3.98 5.77 -4.94
CA CYS A 67 -3.60 6.31 -6.24
C CYS A 67 -2.49 7.35 -6.12
N GLU A 68 -2.52 8.20 -5.10
CA GLU A 68 -1.47 9.19 -4.85
C GLU A 68 -0.14 8.52 -4.52
N GLU A 69 -0.14 7.51 -3.65
CA GLU A 69 1.06 6.76 -3.29
C GLU A 69 1.65 6.04 -4.51
N VAL A 70 0.82 5.32 -5.28
CA VAL A 70 1.31 4.56 -6.44
C VAL A 70 1.76 5.49 -7.58
N GLU A 71 1.02 6.55 -7.89
CA GLU A 71 1.35 7.42 -9.03
C GLU A 71 2.44 8.43 -8.73
N LYS A 72 2.56 8.88 -7.48
CA LYS A 72 3.52 9.93 -7.09
C LYS A 72 4.56 9.41 -6.11
N GLY A 73 4.15 8.78 -5.02
CA GLY A 73 5.07 8.26 -3.99
C GLY A 73 6.09 7.30 -4.59
N ILE A 74 5.62 6.17 -5.11
CA ILE A 74 6.46 5.15 -5.75
C ILE A 74 7.23 5.72 -6.94
N SER A 75 6.61 6.54 -7.78
CA SER A 75 7.28 7.07 -9.00
C SER A 75 8.39 8.07 -8.70
N MET A 76 8.40 8.70 -7.52
CA MET A 76 9.52 9.52 -7.05
C MET A 76 10.67 8.68 -6.51
N GLU A 77 10.37 7.48 -6.00
CA GLU A 77 11.33 6.59 -5.34
C GLU A 77 12.02 5.64 -6.33
N ILE A 78 11.32 5.22 -7.39
CA ILE A 78 11.87 4.35 -8.43
C ILE A 78 11.69 4.95 -9.82
N THR A 79 12.74 4.91 -10.63
CA THR A 79 12.78 5.58 -11.93
C THR A 79 12.17 4.78 -13.08
N ASP A 80 11.95 3.48 -12.88
CA ASP A 80 11.45 2.55 -13.92
C ASP A 80 9.95 2.24 -13.77
N PHE A 81 9.23 2.95 -12.89
CA PHE A 81 7.80 2.73 -12.69
C PHE A 81 6.97 3.12 -13.92
N MET A 82 6.21 2.16 -14.44
CA MET A 82 5.38 2.31 -15.64
C MET A 82 4.03 2.98 -15.33
N VAL A 83 4.06 4.26 -14.93
CA VAL A 83 2.86 5.06 -14.58
C VAL A 83 1.78 4.98 -15.65
N ALA A 84 2.15 4.99 -16.94
CA ALA A 84 1.19 4.92 -18.04
C ALA A 84 0.35 3.63 -18.00
N LYS A 85 0.99 2.47 -17.77
CA LYS A 85 0.28 1.19 -17.64
C LYS A 85 -0.63 1.16 -16.42
N PHE A 86 -0.19 1.73 -15.30
CA PHE A 86 -1.02 1.83 -14.11
C PHE A 86 -2.29 2.66 -14.37
N LYS A 87 -2.16 3.78 -15.10
CA LYS A 87 -3.31 4.60 -15.51
C LYS A 87 -4.25 3.86 -16.46
N GLU A 88 -3.71 3.09 -17.41
CA GLU A 88 -4.52 2.22 -18.29
C GLU A 88 -5.32 1.20 -17.49
N PHE A 89 -4.69 0.53 -16.51
CA PHE A 89 -5.38 -0.41 -15.63
C PHE A 89 -6.48 0.27 -14.82
N LYS A 90 -6.20 1.43 -14.20
CA LYS A 90 -7.20 2.21 -13.46
C LYS A 90 -8.43 2.56 -14.31
N GLU A 91 -8.21 2.96 -15.55
CA GLU A 91 -9.30 3.27 -16.48
C GLU A 91 -10.16 2.03 -16.77
N SER A 92 -9.55 0.84 -16.84
CA SER A 92 -10.27 -0.43 -17.06
C SER A 92 -11.21 -0.83 -15.92
N ILE A 93 -11.00 -0.31 -14.70
CA ILE A 93 -11.81 -0.60 -13.51
C ILE A 93 -12.64 0.61 -13.04
N LYS A 94 -12.74 1.67 -13.84
CA LYS A 94 -13.36 2.95 -13.44
C LYS A 94 -14.82 2.86 -13.01
N ASP A 95 -15.56 1.87 -13.51
CA ASP A 95 -17.00 1.72 -13.23
C ASP A 95 -17.28 0.90 -11.97
N LYS A 96 -16.24 0.32 -11.34
CA LYS A 96 -16.34 -0.41 -10.07
C LYS A 96 -16.51 0.54 -8.88
N SER A 97 -17.01 0.02 -7.76
CA SER A 97 -17.01 0.74 -6.49
C SER A 97 -15.59 1.06 -6.01
N HIS A 98 -15.44 2.02 -5.10
CA HIS A 98 -14.12 2.38 -4.56
C HIS A 98 -13.44 1.20 -3.84
N SER A 99 -14.19 0.40 -3.07
CA SER A 99 -13.64 -0.77 -2.38
C SER A 99 -13.13 -1.82 -3.39
N GLU A 100 -13.93 -2.13 -4.41
CA GLU A 100 -13.50 -3.04 -5.49
C GLU A 100 -12.30 -2.50 -6.30
N LYS A 101 -12.18 -1.18 -6.45
CA LYS A 101 -11.03 -0.56 -7.12
C LYS A 101 -9.75 -0.72 -6.31
N ILE A 102 -9.80 -0.49 -5.00
CA ILE A 102 -8.66 -0.67 -4.10
C ILE A 102 -8.18 -2.12 -4.19
N VAL A 103 -9.10 -3.08 -3.99
CA VAL A 103 -8.77 -4.51 -4.05
C VAL A 103 -8.20 -4.87 -5.42
N GLY A 104 -8.80 -4.39 -6.51
CA GLY A 104 -8.32 -4.65 -7.86
C GLY A 104 -6.93 -4.08 -8.14
N ILE A 105 -6.61 -2.88 -7.64
CA ILE A 105 -5.27 -2.29 -7.76
C ILE A 105 -4.26 -3.09 -6.97
N ILE A 106 -4.57 -3.44 -5.72
CA ILE A 106 -3.66 -4.22 -4.87
C ILE A 106 -3.35 -5.55 -5.54
N ASP A 107 -4.39 -6.30 -5.95
CA ASP A 107 -4.26 -7.59 -6.62
C ASP A 107 -3.40 -7.50 -7.90
N GLU A 108 -3.64 -6.49 -8.73
CA GLU A 108 -2.88 -6.25 -9.95
C GLU A 108 -1.40 -5.96 -9.67
N LEU A 109 -1.12 -5.08 -8.71
CA LEU A 109 0.26 -4.71 -8.38
C LEU A 109 1.02 -5.87 -7.74
N VAL A 110 0.40 -6.65 -6.85
CA VAL A 110 1.09 -7.77 -6.17
C VAL A 110 1.28 -8.99 -7.08
N THR A 111 0.35 -9.23 -8.00
CA THR A 111 0.39 -10.39 -8.91
C THR A 111 1.24 -10.11 -10.15
N HIS A 112 1.26 -8.86 -10.61
CA HIS A 112 1.92 -8.47 -11.86
C HIS A 112 3.02 -7.41 -11.66
N THR A 113 3.73 -7.44 -10.52
CA THR A 113 4.78 -6.47 -10.17
C THR A 113 5.72 -6.11 -11.32
N THR A 114 6.23 -7.11 -12.04
CA THR A 114 7.19 -6.94 -13.15
C THR A 114 6.61 -6.22 -14.37
N ASN A 115 5.28 -6.10 -14.50
CA ASN A 115 4.65 -5.29 -15.54
C ASN A 115 4.85 -3.79 -15.29
N TYR A 116 5.04 -3.42 -14.01
CA TYR A 116 5.09 -2.05 -13.53
C TYR A 116 6.51 -1.56 -13.20
N SER A 117 7.37 -2.41 -12.63
CA SER A 117 8.79 -2.11 -12.36
C SER A 117 9.54 -3.40 -12.07
N GLN A 118 10.86 -3.44 -12.29
CA GLN A 118 11.69 -4.56 -11.85
C GLN A 118 11.94 -4.55 -10.34
N ASN A 119 11.78 -3.40 -9.69
CA ASN A 119 12.10 -3.19 -8.27
C ASN A 119 10.96 -2.50 -7.53
N LEU A 120 9.72 -2.88 -7.83
CA LEU A 120 8.54 -2.29 -7.17
C LEU A 120 8.63 -2.52 -5.65
N PRO A 121 8.67 -1.45 -4.82
CA PRO A 121 9.01 -1.55 -3.40
C PRO A 121 7.82 -1.98 -2.54
N ILE A 122 7.07 -2.99 -2.96
CA ILE A 122 5.85 -3.45 -2.28
C ILE A 122 6.00 -4.86 -1.71
N ILE A 123 5.23 -5.16 -0.66
CA ILE A 123 5.09 -6.51 -0.12
C ILE A 123 3.98 -7.25 -0.85
N THR A 124 4.35 -8.39 -1.43
CA THR A 124 3.42 -9.22 -2.21
C THR A 124 2.83 -10.39 -1.42
N LYS A 125 3.39 -10.72 -0.24
CA LYS A 125 2.98 -11.86 0.58
C LYS A 125 3.36 -11.71 2.05
N LYS A 126 2.60 -12.36 2.93
CA LYS A 126 2.74 -12.26 4.40
C LYS A 126 4.13 -12.65 4.89
N GLU A 127 4.78 -13.64 4.27
CA GLU A 127 6.11 -14.12 4.67
C GLU A 127 7.21 -13.08 4.45
N SER A 128 6.98 -12.09 3.59
CA SER A 128 7.94 -11.03 3.30
C SER A 128 7.86 -9.87 4.31
N LEU A 129 6.90 -9.88 5.25
CA LEU A 129 6.73 -8.80 6.24
C LEU A 129 7.94 -8.61 7.16
N ASP A 130 8.75 -9.65 7.38
CA ASP A 130 9.96 -9.53 8.19
C ASP A 130 10.97 -8.53 7.59
N LEU A 131 10.94 -8.33 6.27
CA LEU A 131 11.76 -7.30 5.58
C LEU A 131 11.38 -5.88 6.01
N VAL A 132 10.08 -5.63 6.21
CA VAL A 132 9.55 -4.32 6.61
C VAL A 132 9.71 -4.12 8.10
N LYS A 133 9.38 -5.13 8.92
CA LYS A 133 9.53 -5.06 10.38
C LYS A 133 10.98 -4.82 10.81
N GLY A 134 11.96 -5.30 10.04
CA GLY A 134 13.39 -5.04 10.27
C GLY A 134 13.82 -3.59 10.05
N LYS A 135 12.99 -2.76 9.38
CA LYS A 135 13.26 -1.33 9.11
C LYS A 135 12.67 -0.38 10.14
N VAL A 136 11.75 -0.87 10.99
CA VAL A 136 11.10 -0.12 12.08
C VAL A 136 11.93 -0.18 13.35
#